data_AF-K2MGQ5-F1
#
_entry.id   AF-K2MGQ5-F1
#
_cell.length_a   1.000
_cell.length_b   1.000
_cell.length_c   1.000
_cell.angle_alpha   90.00
_cell.angle_beta   90.00
_cell.angle_gamma   90.00
#
_symmetry.space_group_name_H-M   'P 1'
#
loop_
_entity.id
_entity.type
_entity.pdbx_description
1 polymer ?
#
loop_
_entity_poly.entity_id
_entity_poly.type
_entity_poly.pdbx_seq_one_letter_code
_entity_poly.pdbx_strand_id
1 'polypeptide(L)'
;MRHYEKVGLISSVSRHGLRRQFPPEVLMQLQLVAMGKSAGFSLEEIAAMFGRNGMPEVPRAALHARADDLDRQIHELEALRDTLRHVADCPAPTHLECPTFRRLMDVAGRRRKASRQARGRG
;
A
#
# COMPACT_ATOMS: atom_id res chain seq x y z
N MET A 1 5.13 -6.30 19.71
CA MET A 1 3.79 -6.72 20.18
C MET A 1 2.99 -5.64 20.91
N ARG A 2 3.59 -4.77 21.76
CA ARG A 2 2.84 -3.68 22.44
C ARG A 2 2.04 -2.78 21.51
N HIS A 3 2.57 -2.50 20.33
CA HIS A 3 1.88 -1.67 19.34
C HIS A 3 0.58 -2.34 18.86
N TYR A 4 0.62 -3.61 18.43
CA TYR A 4 -0.55 -4.36 17.95
C TYR A 4 -1.65 -4.54 19.02
N GLU A 5 -1.26 -4.76 20.27
CA GLU A 5 -2.21 -4.85 21.39
C GLU A 5 -2.87 -3.49 21.67
N LYS A 6 -2.14 -2.38 21.49
CA LYS A 6 -2.66 -1.01 21.68
C LYS A 6 -3.67 -0.61 20.60
N VAL A 7 -3.52 -1.11 19.37
CA VAL A 7 -4.51 -0.94 18.28
C VAL A 7 -5.59 -2.04 18.27
N GLY A 8 -5.67 -2.87 19.33
CA GLY A 8 -6.77 -3.85 19.49
C GLY A 8 -6.69 -5.09 18.58
N LEU A 9 -5.59 -5.25 17.85
CA LEU A 9 -5.41 -6.33 16.87
C LEU A 9 -5.09 -7.68 17.51
N ILE A 10 -4.55 -7.69 18.73
CA ILE A 10 -4.26 -8.90 19.50
C ILE A 10 -4.63 -8.67 20.96
N SER A 11 -5.09 -9.71 21.66
CA SER A 11 -5.40 -9.67 23.09
C SER A 11 -4.59 -10.74 23.84
N SER A 12 -4.00 -10.38 24.99
CA SER A 12 -3.33 -11.36 25.86
C SER A 12 -4.35 -12.04 26.79
N VAL A 13 -4.20 -13.35 27.00
CA VAL A 13 -5.19 -14.18 27.74
C VAL A 13 -4.82 -14.31 29.21
N SER A 14 -3.52 -14.22 29.56
CA SER A 14 -3.06 -14.15 30.94
C SER A 14 -1.63 -13.59 31.06
N ARG A 15 -1.24 -13.23 32.28
CA ARG A 15 0.17 -13.02 32.67
C ARG A 15 0.63 -14.20 33.52
N HIS A 16 1.63 -14.94 33.06
CA HIS A 16 2.39 -15.84 33.93
C HIS A 16 3.71 -15.14 34.29
N GLY A 17 3.75 -14.56 35.49
CA GLY A 17 4.83 -13.67 35.90
C GLY A 17 4.89 -12.38 35.06
N LEU A 18 6.09 -11.92 34.70
CA LEU A 18 6.31 -10.70 33.88
C LEU A 18 6.05 -10.90 32.37
N ARG A 19 5.74 -12.12 31.91
CA ARG A 19 5.57 -12.44 30.49
C ARG A 19 4.09 -12.62 30.11
N ARG A 20 3.72 -12.06 28.95
CA ARG A 20 2.37 -12.20 28.37
C ARG A 20 2.27 -13.51 27.62
N GLN A 21 1.16 -14.21 27.79
CA GLN A 21 0.82 -15.39 27.00
C GLN A 21 -0.24 -15.03 25.97
N PHE A 22 0.00 -15.46 24.74
CA PHE A 22 -0.89 -15.29 23.61
C PHE A 22 -1.36 -16.68 23.17
N PRO A 23 -2.66 -16.84 22.89
CA PRO A 23 -3.20 -18.12 22.46
C PRO A 23 -2.81 -18.37 20.98
N PRO A 24 -2.85 -19.62 20.50
CA PRO A 24 -2.38 -19.98 19.16
C PRO A 24 -3.02 -19.15 18.03
N GLU A 25 -4.25 -18.70 18.22
CA GLU A 25 -5.02 -17.88 17.28
C GLU A 25 -4.36 -16.51 17.00
N VAL A 26 -3.52 -16.02 17.92
CA VAL A 26 -2.75 -14.79 17.72
C VAL A 26 -1.69 -14.94 16.62
N LEU A 27 -1.16 -16.15 16.40
CA LEU A 27 -0.24 -16.37 15.28
C LEU A 27 -0.97 -16.20 13.94
N MET A 28 -2.18 -16.74 13.81
CA MET A 28 -3.02 -16.58 12.62
C MET A 28 -3.38 -15.10 12.40
N GLN A 29 -3.75 -14.38 13.47
CA GLN A 29 -4.00 -12.93 13.39
C GLN A 29 -2.77 -12.18 12.90
N LEU A 30 -1.57 -12.45 13.44
CA LEU A 30 -0.34 -11.80 13.01
C LEU A 30 0.02 -12.10 11.55
N GLN A 31 -0.26 -13.32 11.07
CA GLN A 31 -0.10 -13.68 9.66
C GLN A 31 -1.04 -12.87 8.77
N LEU A 32 -2.31 -12.72 9.16
CA LEU A 32 -3.28 -11.89 8.45
C LEU A 32 -2.88 -10.41 8.44
N VAL A 33 -2.35 -9.90 9.55
CA VAL A 33 -1.82 -8.53 9.61
C VAL A 33 -0.63 -8.34 8.68
N ALA A 34 0.31 -9.30 8.67
CA ALA A 34 1.46 -9.25 7.78
C ALA A 34 1.01 -9.26 6.31
N MET A 35 0.07 -10.14 5.95
CA MET A 35 -0.51 -10.21 4.61
C MET A 35 -1.23 -8.92 4.22
N GLY A 36 -2.07 -8.36 5.10
CA GLY A 36 -2.77 -7.10 4.85
C GLY A 36 -1.80 -5.94 4.62
N LYS A 37 -0.72 -5.86 5.40
CA LYS A 37 0.34 -4.86 5.18
C LYS A 37 1.03 -5.04 3.84
N SER A 38 1.32 -6.27 3.43
CA SER A 38 1.93 -6.56 2.12
C SER A 38 0.98 -6.21 0.96
N ALA A 39 -0.33 -6.40 1.14
CA ALA A 39 -1.33 -5.91 0.20
C ALA A 39 -1.45 -4.38 0.21
N GLY A 40 -0.90 -3.72 1.24
CA GLY A 40 -0.83 -2.27 1.42
C GLY A 40 -2.06 -1.64 2.07
N PHE A 41 -2.76 -2.42 2.89
CA PHE A 41 -3.67 -1.88 3.89
C PHE A 41 -2.88 -1.26 5.06
N SER A 42 -3.42 -0.20 5.63
CA SER A 42 -2.97 0.41 6.88
C SER A 42 -3.30 -0.48 8.09
N LEU A 43 -2.67 -0.20 9.22
CA LEU A 43 -2.97 -0.93 10.46
C LEU A 43 -4.39 -0.68 10.95
N GLU A 44 -4.89 0.54 10.77
CA GLU A 44 -6.23 0.94 11.12
C GLU A 44 -7.28 0.21 10.27
N GLU A 45 -7.07 0.12 8.95
CA GLU A 45 -7.95 -0.64 8.05
C GLU A 45 -7.94 -2.13 8.39
N ILE A 46 -6.77 -2.71 8.66
CA ILE A 46 -6.66 -4.11 9.06
C ILE A 46 -7.36 -4.33 10.40
N ALA A 47 -7.20 -3.44 11.39
CA ALA A 47 -7.88 -3.53 12.68
C ALA A 47 -9.41 -3.48 12.54
N ALA A 48 -9.92 -2.63 11.65
CA ALA A 48 -11.35 -2.54 11.36
C ALA A 48 -11.91 -3.80 10.67
N MET A 49 -11.05 -4.63 10.08
CA MET A 49 -11.43 -5.92 9.51
C MET A 49 -11.47 -7.06 10.54
N PHE A 50 -11.12 -6.82 11.80
CA PHE A 50 -11.28 -7.81 12.87
C PHE A 50 -12.54 -7.51 13.68
N GLY A 51 -13.39 -8.53 13.85
CA GLY A 51 -14.55 -8.47 14.72
C GLY A 51 -14.17 -8.42 16.20
N ARG A 52 -15.14 -8.15 17.08
CA ARG A 52 -14.93 -8.03 18.54
C ARG A 52 -14.42 -9.32 19.21
N ASN A 53 -14.57 -10.46 18.55
CA ASN A 53 -14.05 -11.77 18.96
C ASN A 53 -12.62 -12.03 18.45
N GLY A 54 -12.00 -11.08 17.75
CA GLY A 54 -10.69 -11.24 17.12
C GLY A 54 -10.71 -12.10 15.86
N MET A 55 -11.89 -12.49 15.36
CA MET A 55 -12.00 -13.18 14.08
C MET A 55 -11.99 -12.19 12.92
N PRO A 56 -11.32 -12.50 11.80
CA PRO A 56 -11.32 -11.65 10.62
C PRO A 56 -12.72 -11.63 9.97
N GLU A 57 -13.30 -10.45 9.87
CA GLU A 57 -14.52 -10.12 9.13
C GLU A 57 -14.16 -9.21 7.95
N VAL A 58 -13.26 -9.69 7.09
CA VAL A 58 -12.72 -8.91 5.96
C VAL A 58 -13.81 -8.72 4.89
N PRO A 59 -14.26 -7.47 4.62
CA PRO A 59 -15.28 -7.23 3.60
C PRO A 59 -14.72 -7.51 2.21
N ARG A 60 -15.40 -8.34 1.42
CA ARG A 60 -14.99 -8.63 0.03
C ARG A 60 -14.85 -7.36 -0.82
N ALA A 61 -15.73 -6.38 -0.61
CA ALA A 61 -15.67 -5.10 -1.30
C ALA A 61 -14.34 -4.33 -1.04
N ALA A 62 -13.81 -4.40 0.18
CA ALA A 62 -12.53 -3.74 0.50
C ALA A 62 -11.35 -4.43 -0.21
N LEU A 63 -11.40 -5.76 -0.35
CA LEU A 63 -10.41 -6.52 -1.11
C LEU A 63 -10.47 -6.19 -2.60
N HIS A 64 -11.66 -6.11 -3.19
CA HIS A 64 -11.84 -5.71 -4.59
C HIS A 64 -11.33 -4.29 -4.84
N ALA A 65 -11.73 -3.32 -4.02
CA ALA A 65 -11.25 -1.95 -4.15
C ALA A 65 -9.73 -1.87 -4.06
N ARG A 66 -9.11 -2.67 -3.16
CA ARG A 66 -7.65 -2.74 -3.06
C ARG A 66 -7.00 -3.36 -4.29
N ALA A 67 -7.60 -4.40 -4.86
CA ALA A 67 -7.13 -4.99 -6.12
C ALA A 67 -7.19 -3.96 -7.26
N ASP A 68 -8.30 -3.24 -7.40
CA ASP A 68 -8.47 -2.19 -8.42
C ASP A 68 -7.41 -1.07 -8.27
N ASP A 69 -7.09 -0.69 -7.03
CA ASP A 69 -6.03 0.27 -6.73
C ASP A 69 -4.63 -0.25 -7.12
N LEU A 70 -4.37 -1.53 -6.90
CA LEU A 70 -3.13 -2.19 -7.31
C LEU A 70 -3.03 -2.27 -8.84
N ASP A 71 -4.11 -2.62 -9.53
CA ASP A 71 -4.14 -2.67 -11.00
C ASP A 71 -3.85 -1.29 -11.61
N ARG A 72 -4.43 -0.24 -11.03
CA ARG A 72 -4.10 1.14 -11.44
C ARG A 72 -2.62 1.47 -11.24
N GLN A 73 -2.03 1.07 -10.11
CA GLN A 73 -0.59 1.28 -9.86
C GLN A 73 0.28 0.46 -10.82
N ILE A 74 -0.10 -0.78 -11.10
CA ILE A 74 0.60 -1.66 -12.05
C ILE A 74 0.63 -0.99 -13.42
N HIS A 75 -0.51 -0.51 -13.93
CA HIS A 75 -0.56 0.17 -15.23
C HIS A 75 0.33 1.42 -15.28
N GLU A 76 0.39 2.20 -14.21
CA GLU A 76 1.29 3.36 -14.13
C GLU A 76 2.77 2.93 -14.13
N LEU A 77 3.10 1.87 -13.40
CA LEU A 77 4.46 1.32 -13.34
C LEU A 77 4.89 0.68 -14.66
N GLU A 78 3.98 0.01 -15.37
CA GLU A 78 4.22 -0.54 -16.70
C GLU A 78 4.53 0.57 -17.70
N ALA A 79 3.71 1.62 -17.74
CA ALA A 79 3.93 2.76 -18.62
C ALA A 79 5.29 3.45 -18.33
N LEU A 80 5.66 3.57 -17.05
CA LEU A 80 6.96 4.12 -16.64
C LEU A 80 8.12 3.19 -17.02
N ARG A 81 7.99 1.88 -16.82
CA ARG A 81 8.99 0.88 -17.22
C ARG A 81 9.25 0.94 -18.72
N ASP A 82 8.18 0.95 -19.52
CA ASP A 82 8.29 0.93 -20.98
C ASP A 82 8.85 2.25 -21.52
N THR A 83 8.50 3.36 -20.86
CA THR A 83 9.15 4.66 -21.05
C THR A 83 10.66 4.60 -20.80
N LEU A 84 11.10 4.06 -19.65
CA LEU A 84 12.51 4.02 -19.29
C LEU A 84 13.32 3.17 -20.28
N ARG A 85 12.74 2.05 -20.73
CA ARG A 85 13.32 1.21 -21.80
C ARG A 85 13.45 1.99 -23.10
N HIS A 86 12.39 2.66 -23.54
CA HIS A 86 12.43 3.46 -24.76
C HIS A 86 13.51 4.55 -24.72
N VAL A 87 13.65 5.26 -23.60
CA VAL A 87 14.66 6.31 -23.44
C VAL A 87 16.07 5.74 -23.51
N ALA A 88 16.30 4.56 -22.92
CA ALA A 88 17.59 3.88 -22.94
C ALA A 88 17.99 3.41 -24.36
N ASP A 89 17.02 2.93 -25.15
CA ASP A 89 17.26 2.42 -26.51
C ASP A 89 17.03 3.48 -27.61
N CYS A 90 16.79 4.74 -27.23
CA CYS A 90 16.43 5.78 -28.18
C CYS A 90 17.62 6.15 -29.08
N PRO A 91 17.48 6.12 -30.42
CA PRO A 91 18.56 6.47 -31.34
C PRO A 91 18.78 7.99 -31.47
N ALA A 92 17.99 8.81 -30.77
CA ALA A 92 18.13 10.26 -30.83
C ALA A 92 19.51 10.69 -30.30
N PRO A 93 20.18 11.68 -30.94
CA PRO A 93 21.49 12.16 -30.49
C PRO A 93 21.48 12.68 -29.04
N THR A 94 20.34 13.22 -28.60
CA THR A 94 20.10 13.64 -27.23
C THR A 94 18.70 13.25 -26.76
N HIS A 95 18.52 13.00 -25.46
CA HIS A 95 17.20 12.67 -24.91
C HIS A 95 16.15 13.78 -25.10
N LEU A 96 16.56 15.05 -25.22
CA LEU A 96 15.65 16.18 -25.45
C LEU A 96 15.06 16.21 -26.86
N GLU A 97 15.71 15.52 -27.80
CA GLU A 97 15.21 15.33 -29.17
C GLU A 97 14.26 14.14 -29.28
N CYS A 98 14.20 13.26 -28.27
CA CYS A 98 13.24 12.16 -28.21
C CYS A 98 11.81 12.70 -27.94
N PRO A 99 10.85 12.54 -28.87
CA PRO A 99 9.48 13.03 -28.69
C PRO A 99 8.77 12.41 -27.49
N THR A 100 9.04 11.11 -27.25
CA THR A 100 8.50 10.37 -26.10
C THR A 100 8.98 10.99 -24.79
N PHE A 101 10.30 11.20 -24.66
CA PHE A 101 10.90 11.80 -23.47
C PHE A 101 10.35 13.20 -23.19
N ARG A 102 10.18 14.02 -24.23
CA ARG A 102 9.63 15.38 -24.11
C ARG A 102 8.19 15.36 -23.61
N ARG A 103 7.34 14.47 -24.15
CA ARG A 103 5.95 14.28 -23.69
C ARG A 103 5.88 13.85 -22.23
N LEU A 104 6.81 13.02 -21.77
CA LEU A 104 6.87 12.59 -20.38
C LEU A 104 7.25 13.71 -19.41
N MET A 105 8.20 14.57 -19.79
CA MET A 105 8.54 15.76 -19.00
C MET A 105 7.31 16.67 -18.83
N ASP A 106 6.52 16.86 -19.89
CA ASP A 106 5.30 17.66 -19.82
C ASP A 106 4.25 17.07 -18.87
N VAL A 107 4.03 15.76 -18.94
CA VAL A 107 3.07 15.06 -18.07
C VAL A 107 3.53 15.12 -16.60
N ALA A 108 4.81 14.89 -16.33
CA ALA A 108 5.39 14.98 -15.00
C ALA A 108 5.26 16.41 -14.41
N GLY A 109 5.50 17.44 -15.24
CA GLY A 109 5.31 18.84 -14.87
C GLY A 109 3.86 19.15 -14.48
N ARG A 110 2.89 18.61 -15.23
CA ARG A 110 1.45 18.78 -14.93
C ARG A 110 1.04 18.08 -13.63
N ARG A 111 1.48 16.83 -13.40
CA ARG A 111 1.19 16.08 -12.15
C ARG A 111 1.71 16.82 -10.91
N ARG A 112 2.93 17.36 -10.97
CA ARG A 112 3.54 18.15 -9.86
C ARG A 112 2.77 19.44 -9.55
N LYS A 113 2.17 20.06 -10.58
CA LYS A 113 1.33 21.26 -10.41
C LYS A 113 0.00 20.92 -9.73
N ALA A 114 -0.65 19.83 -10.14
CA ALA A 114 -1.90 19.36 -9.54
C ALA A 114 -1.74 18.98 -8.06
N SER A 115 -0.68 18.25 -7.70
CA SER A 115 -0.43 17.84 -6.31
C SER A 115 -0.11 19.03 -5.39
N ARG A 116 0.56 20.07 -5.89
CA ARG A 116 0.77 21.33 -5.17
C ARG A 116 -0.53 22.10 -4.91
N GLN A 117 -1.46 22.12 -5.87
CA GLN A 117 -2.75 22.79 -5.71
C GLN A 117 -3.65 22.10 -4.69
N ALA A 118 -3.63 20.76 -4.63
CA ALA A 118 -4.39 19.99 -3.64
C ALA A 118 -3.92 20.24 -2.20
N ARG A 119 -2.62 20.50 -1.98
CA ARG A 119 -2.04 20.77 -0.66
C ARG A 119 -2.20 22.22 -0.17
N GLY A 120 -2.46 23.17 -1.06
CA GLY A 120 -2.64 24.59 -0.70
C GLY A 120 -4.07 25.00 -0.33
N ARG A 121 -5.01 24.05 -0.35
CA ARG A 121 -6.45 24.25 -0.05
C ARG A 121 -6.90 23.58 1.26
N GLY A 122 -5.98 23.06 2.06
CA GLY A 122 -6.24 22.39 3.34
C GLY A 122 -5.76 23.21 4.52
#